data_AF-A0A1Q8T5A2-F1
#
_entry.id   AF-A0A1Q8T5A2-F1
#
_cell.length_a   1.000
_cell.length_b   1.000
_cell.length_c   1.000
_cell.angle_alpha   90.00
_cell.angle_beta   90.00
_cell.angle_gamma   90.00
#
_symmetry.space_group_name_H-M   'P 1'
#
loop_
_entity.id
_entity.type
_entity.pdbx_description
1 polymer ?
#
loop_
_entity_poly.entity_id
_entity_poly.type
_entity_poly.pdbx_seq_one_letter_code
_entity_poly.pdbx_strand_id
1 'polypeptide(L)'
;MNEQALIDSHHHFWALDGSVHYPWLEDEIDAHFFLGDYARIRQPFLPADLRSQIPPGYRLAGTVHCEAESIRQAPEVETRWLTQLAEEQGLPTALVGWAAFADPACESQLEDQMRSPLFRGVRAKPVTAARPDQYAATLGASGSLQDTDWTRGLRLLEERDLCWDLRVPAWHLADAARALEATPDLRVILNHTGLPWDRSEQGLTRWREGMRAIAANPNVAVKLSELGSPMAAWDEQQNIAVLAETIGIFGAERCLFASNFPVTGLNVSYATWLGMVEQAIADAAPDARQAILHDNAVHWYRLGAQEKTAG
;
A
#
# COMPACT_ATOMS: atom_id res chain seq x y z
N MET A 1 1.10 29.70 12.78
CA MET A 1 0.77 28.34 13.29
C MET A 1 1.68 27.38 12.57
N ASN A 2 2.33 26.44 13.26
CA ASN A 2 3.18 25.45 12.59
C ASN A 2 2.29 24.45 11.83
N GLU A 3 2.58 24.21 10.57
CA GLU A 3 1.89 23.22 9.74
C GLU A 3 2.18 21.79 10.24
N GLN A 4 1.17 20.91 10.19
CA GLN A 4 1.35 19.49 10.47
C GLN A 4 2.18 18.84 9.35
N ALA A 5 3.30 18.22 9.68
CA ALA A 5 4.06 17.42 8.73
C ALA A 5 3.25 16.17 8.34
N LEU A 6 3.18 15.87 7.05
CA LEU A 6 2.42 14.76 6.48
C LEU A 6 3.31 13.94 5.56
N ILE A 7 3.34 12.63 5.72
CA ILE A 7 3.90 11.69 4.75
C ILE A 7 2.77 10.86 4.19
N ASP A 8 2.56 10.96 2.88
CA ASP A 8 1.62 10.09 2.18
C ASP A 8 2.30 8.77 1.82
N SER A 9 2.10 7.74 2.65
CA SER A 9 2.81 6.47 2.50
C SER A 9 2.26 5.56 1.39
N HIS A 10 1.23 6.00 0.66
CA HIS A 10 0.73 5.26 -0.50
C HIS A 10 0.01 6.20 -1.45
N HIS A 11 0.60 6.43 -2.61
CA HIS A 11 -0.06 7.06 -3.75
C HIS A 11 0.53 6.47 -5.04
N HIS A 12 0.00 6.89 -6.18
CA HIS A 12 0.42 6.46 -7.50
C HIS A 12 0.62 7.68 -8.40
N PHE A 13 1.79 7.78 -9.04
CA PHE A 13 2.03 8.68 -10.16
C PHE A 13 1.97 7.94 -11.50
N TRP A 14 1.48 8.63 -12.53
CA TRP A 14 1.59 8.17 -13.91
C TRP A 14 1.55 9.38 -14.85
N ALA A 15 2.42 9.39 -15.86
CA ALA A 15 2.49 10.46 -16.85
C ALA A 15 1.58 10.22 -18.06
N LEU A 16 1.30 8.96 -18.42
CA LEU A 16 0.51 8.57 -19.59
C LEU A 16 1.02 9.19 -20.91
N ASP A 17 2.33 9.34 -21.02
CA ASP A 17 3.03 9.95 -22.17
C ASP A 17 3.92 8.93 -22.93
N GLY A 18 3.82 7.65 -22.57
CA GLY A 18 4.64 6.57 -23.11
C GLY A 18 5.94 6.29 -22.34
N SER A 19 6.28 7.06 -21.31
CA SER A 19 7.46 6.80 -20.46
C SER A 19 7.36 5.48 -19.69
N VAL A 20 6.15 5.18 -19.20
CA VAL A 20 5.78 3.92 -18.53
C VAL A 20 4.40 3.53 -19.05
N HIS A 21 4.21 2.25 -19.34
CA HIS A 21 2.94 1.73 -19.82
C HIS A 21 2.16 1.02 -18.70
N TYR A 22 0.90 1.39 -18.52
CA TYR A 22 -0.04 0.90 -17.52
C TYR A 22 -1.26 0.27 -18.20
N PRO A 23 -1.24 -1.04 -18.52
CA PRO A 23 -2.28 -1.68 -19.33
C PRO A 23 -3.71 -1.48 -18.80
N TRP A 24 -3.90 -1.61 -17.48
CA TRP A 24 -5.21 -1.43 -16.84
C TRP A 24 -5.77 -0.02 -16.98
N LEU A 25 -4.91 0.98 -17.17
CA LEU A 25 -5.25 2.40 -17.21
C LEU A 25 -5.29 2.96 -18.62
N GLU A 26 -4.45 2.45 -19.53
CA GLU A 26 -4.28 2.98 -20.89
C GLU A 26 -5.02 2.20 -21.97
N ASP A 27 -5.17 0.87 -21.81
CA ASP A 27 -5.75 0.01 -22.85
C ASP A 27 -7.29 0.07 -22.80
N GLU A 28 -7.95 -1.03 -22.44
CA GLU A 28 -9.40 -1.11 -22.37
C GLU A 28 -9.92 -0.74 -20.98
N ILE A 29 -11.10 -0.10 -20.93
CA ILE A 29 -11.78 0.14 -19.65
C ILE A 29 -12.34 -1.20 -19.15
N ASP A 30 -11.88 -1.64 -17.99
CA ASP A 30 -12.49 -2.77 -17.28
C ASP A 30 -13.82 -2.32 -16.66
N ALA A 31 -14.93 -2.77 -17.26
CA ALA A 31 -16.27 -2.52 -16.74
C ALA A 31 -16.52 -3.12 -15.33
N HIS A 32 -15.63 -4.00 -14.85
CA HIS A 32 -15.72 -4.68 -13.55
C HIS A 32 -14.67 -4.20 -12.55
N PHE A 33 -14.00 -3.06 -12.80
CA PHE A 33 -13.08 -2.48 -11.84
C PHE A 33 -13.78 -2.28 -10.49
N PHE A 34 -13.15 -2.73 -9.40
CA PHE A 34 -13.82 -2.88 -8.10
C PHE A 34 -14.28 -1.56 -7.47
N LEU A 35 -13.79 -0.41 -7.96
CA LEU A 35 -14.22 0.94 -7.54
C LEU A 35 -15.17 1.61 -8.54
N GLY A 36 -15.59 0.89 -9.59
CA GLY A 36 -16.47 1.41 -10.63
C GLY A 36 -15.72 2.13 -11.76
N ASP A 37 -16.40 3.07 -12.41
CA ASP A 37 -15.83 3.83 -13.54
C ASP A 37 -14.61 4.65 -13.09
N TYR A 38 -13.45 4.31 -13.65
CA TYR A 38 -12.18 4.94 -13.36
C TYR A 38 -11.69 5.87 -14.50
N ALA A 39 -12.56 6.23 -15.46
CA ALA A 39 -12.21 7.13 -16.55
C ALA A 39 -11.63 8.47 -16.06
N ARG A 40 -12.10 8.97 -14.90
CA ARG A 40 -11.60 10.22 -14.27
C ARG A 40 -10.12 10.17 -13.85
N ILE A 41 -9.54 8.99 -13.69
CA ILE A 41 -8.12 8.85 -13.31
C ILE A 41 -7.25 8.41 -14.49
N ARG A 42 -7.82 8.19 -15.68
CA ARG A 42 -7.12 7.94 -16.95
C ARG A 42 -6.54 9.25 -17.53
N GLN A 43 -5.82 9.98 -16.70
CA GLN A 43 -5.13 11.23 -17.03
C GLN A 43 -3.86 11.33 -16.18
N PRO A 44 -2.87 12.15 -16.58
CA PRO A 44 -1.64 12.29 -15.82
C PRO A 44 -1.91 12.70 -14.36
N PHE A 45 -1.17 12.11 -13.43
CA PHE A 45 -1.14 12.51 -12.04
C PHE A 45 0.32 12.50 -11.57
N LEU A 46 0.85 13.70 -11.32
CA LEU A 46 2.27 13.96 -11.08
C LEU A 46 2.48 14.68 -9.74
N PRO A 47 3.73 14.94 -9.31
CA PRO A 47 4.02 15.58 -8.02
C PRO A 47 3.28 16.90 -7.79
N ALA A 48 3.13 17.74 -8.81
CA ALA A 48 2.38 18.99 -8.71
C ALA A 48 0.90 18.76 -8.40
N ASP A 49 0.29 17.73 -9.00
CA ASP A 49 -1.11 17.38 -8.78
C ASP A 49 -1.31 16.92 -7.34
N LEU A 50 -0.47 16.00 -6.84
CA LEU A 50 -0.53 15.57 -5.44
C LEU A 50 -0.33 16.73 -4.46
N ARG A 51 0.65 17.61 -4.72
CA ARG A 51 0.86 18.83 -3.89
C ARG A 51 -0.37 19.72 -3.85
N SER A 52 -1.11 19.85 -4.95
CA SER A 52 -2.33 20.64 -5.01
C SER A 52 -3.49 20.05 -4.20
N GLN A 53 -3.43 18.75 -3.87
CA GLN A 53 -4.44 18.08 -3.03
C GLN A 53 -4.25 18.34 -1.53
N ILE A 54 -3.08 18.82 -1.11
CA ILE A 54 -2.73 18.96 0.30
C ILE A 54 -3.47 20.17 0.90
N PRO A 55 -4.35 19.96 1.89
CA PRO A 55 -5.15 21.04 2.44
C PRO A 55 -4.31 22.00 3.30
N PRO A 56 -4.75 23.26 3.47
CA PRO A 56 -4.11 24.21 4.38
C PRO A 56 -3.96 23.66 5.80
N GLY A 57 -2.84 23.99 6.45
CA GLY A 57 -2.50 23.49 7.78
C GLY A 57 -1.66 22.21 7.78
N TYR A 58 -1.43 21.62 6.59
CA TYR A 58 -0.54 20.47 6.40
C TYR A 58 0.61 20.83 5.46
N ARG A 59 1.74 20.17 5.66
CA ARG A 59 2.91 20.25 4.79
C ARG A 59 3.31 18.84 4.37
N LEU A 60 3.29 18.57 3.07
CA LEU A 60 3.77 17.30 2.52
C LEU A 60 5.28 17.20 2.69
N ALA A 61 5.71 16.40 3.68
CA ALA A 61 7.09 16.20 4.05
C ALA A 61 7.76 15.08 3.22
N GLY A 62 6.98 14.15 2.69
CA GLY A 62 7.45 13.08 1.84
C GLY A 62 6.30 12.22 1.32
N THR A 63 6.60 11.31 0.40
CA THR A 63 5.63 10.36 -0.13
C THR A 63 6.27 9.03 -0.48
N VAL A 64 5.47 7.97 -0.47
CA VAL A 64 5.85 6.66 -0.96
C VAL A 64 4.95 6.30 -2.14
N HIS A 65 5.55 6.25 -3.34
CA HIS A 65 4.86 5.73 -4.51
C HIS A 65 4.77 4.21 -4.40
N CYS A 66 3.60 3.65 -4.62
CA CYS A 66 3.43 2.21 -4.75
C CYS A 66 3.24 1.85 -6.22
N GLU A 67 3.84 0.75 -6.69
CA GLU A 67 3.73 0.28 -8.09
C GLU A 67 2.28 0.40 -8.59
N ALA A 68 2.12 0.97 -9.78
CA ALA A 68 0.81 1.30 -10.34
C ALA A 68 0.36 0.29 -11.40
N GLU A 69 0.72 -1.00 -11.23
CA GLU A 69 0.39 -2.08 -12.16
C GLU A 69 0.89 -1.82 -13.60
N SER A 70 2.10 -1.27 -13.73
CA SER A 70 2.77 -1.16 -15.02
C SER A 70 3.03 -2.55 -15.62
N ILE A 71 3.46 -2.58 -16.89
CA ILE A 71 3.90 -3.83 -17.55
C ILE A 71 4.87 -4.64 -16.67
N ARG A 72 4.56 -5.93 -16.51
CA ARG A 72 5.26 -6.83 -15.56
C ARG A 72 6.57 -7.39 -16.10
N GLN A 73 6.80 -7.30 -17.41
CA GLN A 73 8.02 -7.77 -18.06
C GLN A 73 9.23 -6.87 -17.77
N ALA A 74 8.99 -5.61 -17.40
CA ALA A 74 10.04 -4.62 -17.15
C ALA A 74 9.66 -3.68 -15.99
N PRO A 75 9.43 -4.20 -14.77
CA PRO A 75 8.99 -3.40 -13.62
C PRO A 75 9.99 -2.30 -13.23
N GLU A 76 11.26 -2.48 -13.57
CA GLU A 76 12.32 -1.51 -13.32
C GLU A 76 12.18 -0.24 -14.18
N VAL A 77 11.38 -0.27 -15.26
CA VAL A 77 11.05 0.93 -16.07
C VAL A 77 10.30 1.96 -15.21
N GLU A 78 9.27 1.54 -14.47
CA GLU A 78 8.53 2.42 -13.54
C GLU A 78 9.47 2.96 -12.46
N THR A 79 10.32 2.10 -11.88
CA THR A 79 11.30 2.49 -10.86
C THR A 79 12.28 3.56 -11.36
N ARG A 80 12.85 3.40 -12.57
CA ARG A 80 13.76 4.39 -13.16
C ARG A 80 13.05 5.72 -13.43
N TRP A 81 11.85 5.67 -13.99
CA TRP A 81 11.04 6.86 -14.25
C TRP A 81 10.74 7.63 -12.96
N LEU A 82 10.32 6.93 -11.90
CA LEU A 82 10.08 7.55 -10.58
C LEU A 82 11.35 8.12 -9.93
N THR A 83 12.50 7.48 -10.16
CA THR A 83 13.79 7.98 -9.66
C THR A 83 14.13 9.31 -10.32
N GLN A 84 13.99 9.40 -11.65
CA GLN A 84 14.16 10.64 -12.38
C GLN A 84 13.15 11.71 -11.94
N LEU A 85 11.88 11.32 -11.77
CA LEU A 85 10.82 12.24 -11.31
C LEU A 85 11.14 12.84 -9.93
N ALA A 86 11.71 12.04 -9.04
CA ALA A 86 12.15 12.52 -7.73
C ALA A 86 13.36 13.46 -7.80
N GLU A 87 14.32 13.22 -8.69
CA GLU A 87 15.45 14.12 -8.94
C GLU A 87 14.97 15.48 -9.48
N GLU A 88 13.98 15.48 -10.37
CA GLU A 88 13.47 16.68 -11.03
C GLU A 88 12.46 17.47 -10.17
N GLN A 89 11.60 16.78 -9.43
CA GLN A 89 10.43 17.38 -8.76
C GLN A 89 10.37 17.13 -7.24
N GLY A 90 11.36 16.41 -6.70
CA GLY A 90 11.51 16.12 -5.27
C GLY A 90 10.53 15.08 -4.72
N LEU A 91 9.76 14.38 -5.57
CA LEU A 91 8.88 13.27 -5.19
C LEU A 91 8.88 12.16 -6.25
N PRO A 92 8.71 10.89 -5.83
CA PRO A 92 8.45 10.44 -4.46
C PRO A 92 9.72 10.40 -3.59
N THR A 93 9.57 10.31 -2.26
CA THR A 93 10.72 10.17 -1.34
C THR A 93 11.18 8.73 -1.16
N ALA A 94 10.32 7.78 -1.46
CA ALA A 94 10.62 6.36 -1.59
C ALA A 94 9.63 5.74 -2.57
N LEU A 95 9.95 4.55 -3.07
CA LEU A 95 9.05 3.79 -3.91
C LEU A 95 9.03 2.31 -3.53
N VAL A 96 7.87 1.72 -3.74
CA VAL A 96 7.60 0.29 -3.65
C VAL A 96 7.35 -0.18 -5.08
N GLY A 97 8.22 -1.00 -5.63
CA GLY A 97 8.08 -1.53 -6.99
C GLY A 97 7.34 -2.86 -7.03
N TRP A 98 7.56 -3.62 -8.10
CA TRP A 98 6.95 -4.93 -8.30
C TRP A 98 8.00 -6.00 -8.61
N ALA A 99 7.81 -7.21 -8.11
CA ALA A 99 8.59 -8.38 -8.49
C ALA A 99 7.73 -9.63 -8.48
N ALA A 100 8.01 -10.56 -9.39
CA ALA A 100 7.27 -11.80 -9.55
C ALA A 100 7.76 -12.88 -8.57
N PHE A 101 7.31 -12.90 -7.31
CA PHE A 101 7.85 -13.81 -6.28
C PHE A 101 7.93 -15.29 -6.69
N ALA A 102 6.92 -15.79 -7.39
CA ALA A 102 6.87 -17.18 -7.83
C ALA A 102 7.63 -17.46 -9.14
N ASP A 103 8.28 -16.44 -9.74
CA ASP A 103 8.99 -16.55 -11.01
C ASP A 103 10.53 -16.59 -10.79
N PRO A 104 11.28 -17.33 -11.61
CA PRO A 104 12.75 -17.28 -11.59
C PRO A 104 13.34 -15.88 -11.79
N ALA A 105 12.65 -14.97 -12.49
CA ALA A 105 13.08 -13.60 -12.74
C ALA A 105 12.99 -12.68 -11.50
N CYS A 106 12.39 -13.13 -10.40
CA CYS A 106 12.21 -12.33 -9.19
C CYS A 106 13.51 -11.68 -8.71
N GLU A 107 14.58 -12.46 -8.61
CA GLU A 107 15.84 -11.98 -8.06
C GLU A 107 16.48 -10.90 -8.94
N SER A 108 16.55 -11.12 -10.26
CA SER A 108 17.06 -10.12 -11.20
C SER A 108 16.20 -8.85 -11.22
N GLN A 109 14.87 -8.98 -11.11
CA GLN A 109 13.97 -7.82 -11.03
C GLN A 109 14.20 -7.00 -9.76
N LEU A 110 14.51 -7.64 -8.63
CA LEU A 110 14.88 -6.95 -7.39
C LEU A 110 16.22 -6.22 -7.57
N GLU A 111 17.23 -6.90 -8.12
CA GLU A 111 18.56 -6.33 -8.33
C GLU A 111 18.52 -5.09 -9.24
N ASP A 112 17.75 -5.13 -10.32
CA ASP A 112 17.63 -3.98 -11.23
C ASP A 112 16.94 -2.78 -10.57
N GLN A 113 15.91 -3.02 -9.76
CA GLN A 113 15.17 -1.95 -9.07
C GLN A 113 15.93 -1.38 -7.86
N MET A 114 16.70 -2.19 -7.15
CA MET A 114 17.55 -1.76 -6.03
C MET A 114 18.66 -0.79 -6.45
N ARG A 115 18.91 -0.61 -7.76
CA ARG A 115 19.78 0.47 -8.25
C ARG A 115 19.20 1.86 -7.98
N SER A 116 17.90 1.98 -7.75
CA SER A 116 17.30 3.22 -7.27
C SER A 116 17.51 3.38 -5.77
N PRO A 117 18.07 4.51 -5.30
CA PRO A 117 18.20 4.78 -3.86
C PRO A 117 16.85 4.97 -3.16
N LEU A 118 15.75 5.11 -3.92
CA LEU A 118 14.38 5.27 -3.41
C LEU A 118 13.68 3.93 -3.19
N PHE A 119 14.18 2.83 -3.75
CA PHE A 119 13.53 1.53 -3.68
C PHE A 119 13.56 1.02 -2.23
N ARG A 120 12.38 0.73 -1.67
CA ARG A 120 12.23 0.28 -0.27
C ARG A 120 11.55 -1.05 -0.11
N GLY A 121 10.88 -1.52 -1.16
CA GLY A 121 10.11 -2.75 -1.10
C GLY A 121 9.36 -3.08 -2.36
N VAL A 122 8.53 -4.11 -2.26
CA VAL A 122 7.73 -4.64 -3.36
C VAL A 122 6.28 -4.82 -2.92
N ARG A 123 5.34 -4.46 -3.81
CA ARG A 123 3.97 -4.92 -3.73
C ARG A 123 3.78 -6.05 -4.74
N ALA A 124 3.81 -7.28 -4.24
CA ALA A 124 3.43 -8.47 -5.00
C ALA A 124 2.11 -9.00 -4.44
N LYS A 125 1.17 -9.34 -5.32
CA LYS A 125 -0.15 -9.87 -4.95
C LYS A 125 -0.19 -11.38 -5.20
N PRO A 126 -0.43 -12.21 -4.16
CA PRO A 126 -0.57 -13.64 -4.35
C PRO A 126 -1.88 -13.96 -5.08
N VAL A 127 -1.95 -15.17 -5.63
CA VAL A 127 -3.22 -15.73 -6.08
C VAL A 127 -4.15 -15.88 -4.87
N THR A 128 -5.32 -15.25 -4.96
CA THR A 128 -6.33 -15.22 -3.89
C THR A 128 -7.71 -15.52 -4.45
N ALA A 129 -8.61 -15.98 -3.59
CA ALA A 129 -10.00 -16.17 -3.97
C ALA A 129 -10.70 -14.81 -4.10
N ALA A 130 -11.52 -14.64 -5.14
CA ALA A 130 -12.29 -13.41 -5.35
C ALA A 130 -13.42 -13.25 -4.32
N ARG A 131 -13.89 -14.36 -3.75
CA ARG A 131 -14.94 -14.41 -2.73
C ARG A 131 -14.61 -15.39 -1.61
N PRO A 132 -15.17 -15.20 -0.39
CA PRO A 132 -14.94 -16.12 0.73
C PRO A 132 -15.31 -17.58 0.46
N ASP A 133 -16.37 -17.84 -0.31
CA ASP A 133 -16.84 -19.20 -0.61
C ASP A 133 -15.96 -19.95 -1.62
N GLN A 134 -15.05 -19.23 -2.30
CA GLN A 134 -14.07 -19.79 -3.22
C GLN A 134 -12.70 -20.02 -2.56
N TYR A 135 -12.57 -19.68 -1.27
CA TYR A 135 -11.32 -19.78 -0.51
C TYR A 135 -10.61 -21.13 -0.66
N ALA A 136 -11.36 -22.24 -0.54
CA ALA A 136 -10.78 -23.58 -0.61
C ALA A 136 -10.13 -23.91 -1.97
N ALA A 137 -10.54 -23.24 -3.05
CA ALA A 137 -10.02 -23.48 -4.40
C ALA A 137 -8.63 -22.86 -4.64
N THR A 138 -8.19 -21.92 -3.79
CA THR A 138 -6.90 -21.23 -3.96
C THR A 138 -5.83 -21.69 -2.97
N LEU A 139 -6.20 -22.54 -1.99
CA LEU A 139 -5.26 -23.09 -1.01
C LEU A 139 -4.20 -23.97 -1.69
N GLY A 140 -2.94 -23.58 -1.57
CA GLY A 140 -1.81 -24.33 -2.14
C GLY A 140 -1.72 -24.25 -3.67
N ALA A 141 -2.48 -23.35 -4.31
CA ALA A 141 -2.32 -23.09 -5.74
C ALA A 141 -0.98 -22.41 -6.03
N SER A 142 -0.48 -22.54 -7.26
CA SER A 142 0.73 -21.82 -7.67
C SER A 142 0.50 -20.30 -7.58
N GLY A 143 1.48 -19.59 -7.03
CA GLY A 143 1.43 -18.17 -6.71
C GLY A 143 0.56 -17.81 -5.50
N SER A 144 -0.03 -18.79 -4.79
CA SER A 144 -0.72 -18.54 -3.52
C SER A 144 0.27 -18.30 -2.38
N LEU A 145 -0.23 -17.86 -1.23
CA LEU A 145 0.59 -17.63 -0.03
C LEU A 145 1.28 -18.90 0.50
N GLN A 146 0.75 -20.09 0.18
CA GLN A 146 1.33 -21.37 0.58
C GLN A 146 2.31 -21.96 -0.45
N ASP A 147 2.46 -21.32 -1.60
CA ASP A 147 3.40 -21.75 -2.63
C ASP A 147 4.84 -21.58 -2.13
N THR A 148 5.65 -22.62 -2.27
CA THR A 148 7.07 -22.61 -1.92
C THR A 148 7.83 -21.53 -2.67
N ASP A 149 7.50 -21.29 -3.96
CA ASP A 149 8.15 -20.24 -4.73
C ASP A 149 7.71 -18.84 -4.28
N TRP A 150 6.46 -18.68 -3.84
CA TRP A 150 6.01 -17.45 -3.20
C TRP A 150 6.80 -17.14 -1.92
N THR A 151 6.95 -18.14 -1.05
CA THR A 151 7.74 -17.97 0.20
C THR A 151 9.22 -17.72 -0.06
N ARG A 152 9.78 -18.19 -1.18
CA ARG A 152 11.14 -17.83 -1.62
C ARG A 152 11.23 -16.33 -1.93
N GLY A 153 10.25 -15.75 -2.62
CA GLY A 153 10.19 -14.30 -2.84
C GLY A 153 10.18 -13.49 -1.55
N LEU A 154 9.42 -13.93 -0.53
CA LEU A 154 9.43 -13.30 0.79
C LEU A 154 10.81 -13.34 1.46
N ARG A 155 11.50 -14.49 1.40
CA ARG A 155 12.88 -14.62 1.91
C ARG A 155 13.85 -13.68 1.20
N LEU A 156 13.75 -13.55 -0.13
CA LEU A 156 14.59 -12.62 -0.89
C LEU A 156 14.42 -11.17 -0.43
N LEU A 157 13.21 -10.76 -0.05
CA LEU A 157 12.97 -9.43 0.51
C LEU A 157 13.60 -9.25 1.89
N GLU A 158 13.44 -10.24 2.78
CA GLU A 158 14.02 -10.22 4.13
C GLU A 158 15.55 -10.10 4.08
N GLU A 159 16.20 -10.92 3.24
CA GLU A 159 17.66 -10.90 3.02
C GLU A 159 18.20 -9.55 2.52
N ARG A 160 17.35 -8.76 1.84
CA ARG A 160 17.70 -7.49 1.21
C ARG A 160 17.20 -6.27 1.99
N ASP A 161 16.67 -6.48 3.20
CA ASP A 161 16.05 -5.42 4.02
C ASP A 161 14.94 -4.66 3.27
N LEU A 162 14.20 -5.33 2.38
CA LEU A 162 13.09 -4.77 1.61
C LEU A 162 11.76 -5.03 2.33
N CYS A 163 10.83 -4.08 2.27
CA CYS A 163 9.48 -4.30 2.79
C CYS A 163 8.60 -5.04 1.78
N TRP A 164 7.67 -5.83 2.28
CA TRP A 164 6.55 -6.33 1.50
C TRP A 164 5.29 -5.50 1.76
N ASP A 165 4.86 -4.77 0.74
CA ASP A 165 3.55 -4.12 0.75
C ASP A 165 2.47 -5.17 0.47
N LEU A 166 1.91 -5.73 1.55
CA LEU A 166 0.97 -6.84 1.50
C LEU A 166 -0.43 -6.34 1.11
N ARG A 167 -1.01 -6.92 0.06
CA ARG A 167 -2.42 -6.71 -0.33
C ARG A 167 -3.11 -8.04 -0.59
N VAL A 168 -4.01 -8.44 0.30
CA VAL A 168 -4.90 -9.61 0.15
C VAL A 168 -6.28 -9.31 0.70
N PRO A 169 -7.35 -9.96 0.19
CA PRO A 169 -8.67 -9.85 0.79
C PRO A 169 -8.68 -10.30 2.25
N ALA A 170 -9.61 -9.77 3.05
CA ALA A 170 -9.74 -10.07 4.48
C ALA A 170 -9.73 -11.58 4.82
N TRP A 171 -10.32 -12.43 3.98
CA TRP A 171 -10.35 -13.89 4.16
C TRP A 171 -9.02 -14.60 3.96
N HIS A 172 -7.97 -13.91 3.51
CA HIS A 172 -6.60 -14.43 3.39
C HIS A 172 -5.61 -13.79 4.37
N LEU A 173 -6.04 -12.86 5.24
CA LEU A 173 -5.12 -12.21 6.19
C LEU A 173 -4.50 -13.21 7.20
N ALA A 174 -5.26 -14.22 7.64
CA ALA A 174 -4.73 -15.28 8.49
C ALA A 174 -3.75 -16.20 7.73
N ASP A 175 -3.93 -16.40 6.42
CA ASP A 175 -2.93 -17.10 5.59
C ASP A 175 -1.64 -16.29 5.48
N ALA A 176 -1.76 -14.98 5.28
CA ALA A 176 -0.60 -14.10 5.20
C ALA A 176 0.18 -14.11 6.52
N ALA A 177 -0.52 -14.12 7.66
CA ALA A 177 0.11 -14.24 8.97
C ALA A 177 0.92 -15.53 9.11
N ARG A 178 0.38 -16.66 8.67
CA ARG A 178 1.09 -17.95 8.66
C ARG A 178 2.28 -17.97 7.72
N ALA A 179 2.16 -17.35 6.54
CA ALA A 179 3.26 -17.30 5.58
C ALA A 179 4.50 -16.56 6.12
N LEU A 180 4.28 -15.60 7.03
CA LEU A 180 5.35 -14.83 7.67
C LEU A 180 6.05 -15.57 8.81
N GLU A 181 5.53 -16.71 9.29
CA GLU A 181 6.18 -17.51 10.34
C GLU A 181 7.59 -17.98 9.91
N ALA A 182 7.82 -18.13 8.59
CA ALA A 182 9.10 -18.53 8.02
C ALA A 182 10.05 -17.36 7.70
N THR A 183 9.58 -16.12 7.83
CA THR A 183 10.34 -14.88 7.61
C THR A 183 9.95 -13.85 8.68
N PRO A 184 10.27 -14.13 9.96
CA PRO A 184 9.79 -13.33 11.08
C PRO A 184 10.37 -11.92 11.12
N ASP A 185 11.50 -11.67 10.45
CA ASP A 185 12.20 -10.38 10.43
C ASP A 185 11.79 -9.52 9.21
N LEU A 186 11.07 -10.08 8.24
CA LEU A 186 10.54 -9.36 7.09
C LEU A 186 9.61 -8.22 7.55
N ARG A 187 9.93 -7.00 7.14
CA ARG A 187 9.03 -5.85 7.32
C ARG A 187 7.87 -5.96 6.35
N VAL A 188 6.66 -5.97 6.88
CA VAL A 188 5.43 -6.04 6.08
C VAL A 188 4.56 -4.83 6.37
N ILE A 189 3.99 -4.26 5.31
CA ILE A 189 3.11 -3.09 5.41
C ILE A 189 1.80 -3.45 4.73
N LEU A 190 0.81 -3.81 5.55
CA LEU A 190 -0.52 -4.19 5.07
C LEU A 190 -1.20 -2.98 4.42
N ASN A 191 -1.57 -3.13 3.16
CA ASN A 191 -2.24 -2.11 2.37
C ASN A 191 -3.74 -2.07 2.67
N HIS A 192 -4.33 -0.89 2.46
CA HIS A 192 -5.79 -0.68 2.37
C HIS A 192 -6.59 -1.20 3.55
N THR A 193 -6.07 -1.02 4.76
CA THR A 193 -6.78 -1.39 5.99
C THR A 193 -7.21 -2.88 6.02
N GLY A 194 -6.49 -3.76 5.30
CA GLY A 194 -6.83 -5.18 5.19
C GLY A 194 -8.04 -5.49 4.31
N LEU A 195 -8.39 -4.60 3.37
CA LEU A 195 -9.49 -4.75 2.40
C LEU A 195 -10.80 -5.27 3.02
N PRO A 196 -11.43 -4.51 3.94
CA PRO A 196 -12.70 -4.84 4.58
C PRO A 196 -13.90 -4.67 3.62
N TRP A 197 -13.88 -5.36 2.48
CA TRP A 197 -14.89 -5.21 1.42
C TRP A 197 -16.30 -5.60 1.89
N ASP A 198 -16.44 -6.74 2.57
CA ASP A 198 -17.72 -7.14 3.13
C ASP A 198 -18.02 -6.34 4.41
N ARG A 199 -18.91 -5.36 4.28
CA ARG A 199 -19.33 -4.45 5.36
C ARG A 199 -20.45 -5.01 6.24
N SER A 200 -20.91 -6.24 6.01
CA SER A 200 -21.84 -6.92 6.91
C SER A 200 -21.19 -7.24 8.26
N GLU A 201 -21.98 -7.54 9.29
CA GLU A 201 -21.45 -7.97 10.59
C GLU A 201 -20.58 -9.22 10.47
N GLN A 202 -20.98 -10.18 9.63
CA GLN A 202 -20.21 -11.39 9.36
C GLN A 202 -18.88 -11.07 8.64
N GLY A 203 -18.93 -10.21 7.62
CA GLY A 203 -17.75 -9.75 6.88
C GLY A 203 -16.73 -9.03 7.77
N LEU A 204 -17.21 -8.07 8.56
CA LEU A 204 -16.38 -7.33 9.51
C LEU A 204 -15.84 -8.22 10.64
N THR A 205 -16.60 -9.22 11.10
CA THR A 205 -16.09 -10.21 12.07
C THR A 205 -14.90 -10.98 11.50
N ARG A 206 -15.02 -11.47 10.26
CA ARG A 206 -13.91 -12.14 9.57
C ARG A 206 -12.71 -11.22 9.36
N TRP A 207 -12.96 -9.98 8.96
CA TRP A 207 -11.91 -8.98 8.82
C TRP A 207 -11.18 -8.73 10.13
N ARG A 208 -11.89 -8.56 11.26
CA ARG A 208 -11.27 -8.41 12.59
C ARG A 208 -10.39 -9.59 12.97
N GLU A 209 -10.87 -10.81 12.75
CA GLU A 209 -10.09 -12.03 13.01
C GLU A 209 -8.81 -12.05 12.18
N GLY A 210 -8.90 -11.75 10.88
CA GLY A 210 -7.75 -11.66 9.99
C GLY A 210 -6.77 -10.55 10.39
N MET A 211 -7.27 -9.36 10.71
CA MET A 211 -6.47 -8.21 11.15
C MET A 211 -5.73 -8.50 12.46
N ARG A 212 -6.38 -9.14 13.43
CA ARG A 212 -5.72 -9.55 14.69
C ARG A 212 -4.67 -10.62 14.45
N ALA A 213 -4.94 -11.59 13.56
CA ALA A 213 -3.98 -12.64 13.22
C ALA A 213 -2.71 -12.06 12.59
N ILE A 214 -2.84 -11.17 11.61
CA ILE A 214 -1.68 -10.54 10.97
C ILE A 214 -0.97 -9.56 11.92
N ALA A 215 -1.70 -8.79 12.72
CA ALA A 215 -1.14 -7.83 13.67
C ALA A 215 -0.40 -8.48 14.85
N ALA A 216 -0.60 -9.79 15.09
CA ALA A 216 0.17 -10.56 16.08
C ALA A 216 1.66 -10.66 15.70
N ASN A 217 2.01 -10.45 14.43
CA ASN A 217 3.39 -10.31 14.00
C ASN A 217 3.88 -8.87 14.28
N PRO A 218 4.94 -8.68 15.07
CA PRO A 218 5.42 -7.35 15.44
C PRO A 218 6.02 -6.58 14.27
N ASN A 219 6.53 -7.28 13.25
CA ASN A 219 7.11 -6.70 12.03
C ASN A 219 6.08 -6.38 10.94
N VAL A 220 4.79 -6.30 11.32
CA VAL A 220 3.70 -5.87 10.43
C VAL A 220 3.14 -4.52 10.86
N ALA A 221 3.16 -3.57 9.93
CA ALA A 221 2.43 -2.30 9.99
C ALA A 221 1.18 -2.32 9.10
N VAL A 222 0.34 -1.29 9.21
CA VAL A 222 -0.84 -1.11 8.36
C VAL A 222 -0.94 0.30 7.84
N LYS A 223 -1.27 0.42 6.55
CA LYS A 223 -1.69 1.66 5.91
C LYS A 223 -3.18 1.89 6.15
N LEU A 224 -3.48 3.03 6.76
CA LEU A 224 -4.80 3.62 6.80
C LEU A 224 -5.07 4.23 5.42
N SER A 225 -5.48 3.39 4.47
CA SER A 225 -5.77 3.75 3.08
C SER A 225 -6.99 3.02 2.54
N GLU A 226 -7.54 3.54 1.43
CA GLU A 226 -8.57 2.96 0.54
C GLU A 226 -9.62 2.06 1.22
N LEU A 227 -10.87 2.54 1.26
CA LEU A 227 -12.00 1.82 1.86
C LEU A 227 -13.16 1.60 0.89
N GLY A 228 -12.97 1.92 -0.39
CA GLY A 228 -13.90 1.55 -1.46
C GLY A 228 -14.09 0.05 -1.52
N SER A 229 -15.34 -0.37 -1.76
CA SER A 229 -15.74 -1.77 -1.72
C SER A 229 -16.57 -2.15 -2.95
N PRO A 230 -16.32 -3.31 -3.56
CA PRO A 230 -17.20 -3.87 -4.57
C PRO A 230 -18.49 -4.47 -3.98
N MET A 231 -18.60 -4.57 -2.65
CA MET A 231 -19.70 -5.23 -1.93
C MET A 231 -20.55 -4.27 -1.11
N ALA A 232 -20.18 -2.99 -1.04
CA ALA A 232 -20.88 -1.98 -0.26
C ALA A 232 -20.69 -0.59 -0.86
N ALA A 233 -21.69 0.27 -0.68
CA ALA A 233 -21.57 1.69 -1.01
C ALA A 233 -20.56 2.38 -0.07
N TRP A 234 -20.02 3.51 -0.53
CA TRP A 234 -19.18 4.35 0.31
C TRP A 234 -20.00 4.94 1.47
N ASP A 235 -19.53 4.72 2.70
CA ASP A 235 -20.10 5.26 3.93
C ASP A 235 -18.98 5.81 4.80
N GLU A 236 -18.93 7.15 4.93
CA GLU A 236 -17.86 7.83 5.65
C GLU A 236 -17.82 7.45 7.13
N GLN A 237 -18.96 7.33 7.80
CA GLN A 237 -19.01 7.04 9.24
C GLN A 237 -18.59 5.60 9.52
N GLN A 238 -19.04 4.66 8.70
CA GLN A 238 -18.59 3.27 8.79
C GLN A 238 -17.08 3.15 8.51
N ASN A 239 -16.58 3.90 7.53
CA ASN A 239 -15.17 3.93 7.19
C ASN A 239 -14.31 4.50 8.33
N ILE A 240 -14.74 5.60 8.98
CA ILE A 240 -14.07 6.15 10.17
C ILE A 240 -14.02 5.10 11.29
N ALA A 241 -15.12 4.37 11.53
CA ALA A 241 -15.14 3.33 12.55
C ALA A 241 -14.15 2.19 12.26
N VAL A 242 -14.02 1.80 10.99
CA VAL A 242 -13.04 0.78 10.53
C VAL A 242 -11.60 1.25 10.70
N LEU A 243 -11.33 2.53 10.41
CA LEU A 243 -10.01 3.14 10.65
C LEU A 243 -9.67 3.15 12.14
N ALA A 244 -10.61 3.59 12.99
CA ALA A 244 -10.44 3.61 14.44
C ALA A 244 -10.21 2.20 15.02
N GLU A 245 -10.98 1.21 14.55
CA GLU A 245 -10.80 -0.19 14.96
C GLU A 245 -9.44 -0.75 14.50
N THR A 246 -8.97 -0.36 13.31
CA THR A 246 -7.63 -0.74 12.83
C THR A 246 -6.53 -0.20 13.72
N ILE A 247 -6.62 1.08 14.12
CA ILE A 247 -5.69 1.70 15.08
C ILE A 247 -5.69 0.92 16.40
N GLY A 248 -6.87 0.54 16.90
CA GLY A 248 -7.00 -0.26 18.11
C GLY A 248 -6.40 -1.68 18.00
N ILE A 249 -6.46 -2.31 16.82
CA ILE A 249 -5.91 -3.66 16.60
C ILE A 249 -4.38 -3.63 16.47
N PHE A 250 -3.84 -2.68 15.72
CA PHE A 250 -2.41 -2.61 15.43
C PHE A 250 -1.62 -1.87 16.50
N GLY A 251 -2.23 -0.93 17.22
CA GLY A 251 -1.48 0.07 17.97
C GLY A 251 -1.04 1.19 17.04
N ALA A 252 -1.06 2.42 17.56
CA ALA A 252 -0.90 3.62 16.74
C ALA A 252 0.51 3.74 16.13
N GLU A 253 1.53 3.16 16.75
CA GLU A 253 2.92 3.10 16.29
C GLU A 253 3.12 2.22 15.04
N ARG A 254 2.10 1.43 14.66
CA ARG A 254 2.11 0.58 13.47
C ARG A 254 1.09 1.02 12.41
N CYS A 255 0.47 2.18 12.56
CA CYS A 255 -0.47 2.74 11.59
C CYS A 255 0.14 3.89 10.80
N LEU A 256 0.03 3.87 9.47
CA LEU A 256 0.57 4.89 8.59
C LEU A 256 -0.55 5.56 7.79
N PHE A 257 -0.55 6.89 7.71
CA PHE A 257 -1.41 7.60 6.77
C PHE A 257 -1.03 7.27 5.32
N ALA A 258 -2.02 7.00 4.49
CA ALA A 258 -1.85 6.71 3.09
C ALA A 258 -3.12 7.06 2.31
N SER A 259 -3.00 7.82 1.23
CA SER A 259 -4.18 8.33 0.53
C SER A 259 -4.72 7.38 -0.55
N ASN A 260 -3.85 6.56 -1.13
CA ASN A 260 -4.08 5.81 -2.36
C ASN A 260 -4.53 6.72 -3.53
N PHE A 261 -4.14 8.00 -3.53
CA PHE A 261 -4.45 8.91 -4.63
C PHE A 261 -3.66 8.57 -5.90
N PRO A 262 -4.24 8.81 -7.08
CA PRO A 262 -5.57 9.41 -7.32
C PRO A 262 -6.74 8.40 -7.27
N VAL A 263 -6.47 7.12 -6.99
CA VAL A 263 -7.47 6.03 -7.04
C VAL A 263 -8.61 6.26 -6.04
N THR A 264 -8.30 6.54 -4.78
CA THR A 264 -9.32 6.90 -3.77
C THR A 264 -10.12 8.16 -4.14
N GLY A 265 -9.56 9.02 -5.00
CA GLY A 265 -10.21 10.19 -5.61
C GLY A 265 -11.46 9.87 -6.44
N LEU A 266 -11.67 8.59 -6.80
CA LEU A 266 -12.91 8.12 -7.42
C LEU A 266 -14.10 8.17 -6.46
N ASN A 267 -13.87 7.97 -5.16
CA ASN A 267 -14.91 7.94 -4.14
C ASN A 267 -14.95 9.21 -3.28
N VAL A 268 -13.79 9.76 -2.92
CA VAL A 268 -13.69 10.83 -1.92
C VAL A 268 -12.54 11.79 -2.22
N SER A 269 -12.67 13.07 -1.82
CA SER A 269 -11.59 14.05 -1.98
C SER A 269 -10.42 13.78 -1.01
N TYR A 270 -9.22 14.27 -1.33
CA TYR A 270 -8.04 14.08 -0.47
C TYR A 270 -8.24 14.69 0.91
N ALA A 271 -8.81 15.91 0.95
CA ALA A 271 -9.09 16.61 2.18
C ALA A 271 -10.14 15.87 3.05
N THR A 272 -11.17 15.30 2.41
CA THR A 272 -12.16 14.49 3.12
C THR A 272 -11.53 13.19 3.64
N TRP A 273 -10.72 12.49 2.84
CA TRP A 273 -10.00 11.29 3.28
C TRP A 273 -9.08 11.57 4.48
N LEU A 274 -8.27 12.63 4.39
CA LEU A 274 -7.42 13.06 5.49
C LEU A 274 -8.26 13.41 6.74
N GLY A 275 -9.39 14.09 6.57
CA GLY A 275 -10.33 14.37 7.66
C GLY A 275 -10.91 13.11 8.32
N MET A 276 -11.19 12.06 7.54
CA MET A 276 -11.65 10.77 8.08
C MET A 276 -10.56 10.09 8.91
N VAL A 277 -9.31 10.10 8.45
CA VAL A 277 -8.17 9.55 9.22
C VAL A 277 -7.94 10.37 10.49
N GLU A 278 -7.99 11.69 10.42
CA GLU A 278 -7.91 12.59 11.58
C GLU A 278 -8.98 12.28 12.63
N GLN A 279 -10.24 12.08 12.19
CA GLN A 279 -11.32 11.71 13.10
C GLN A 279 -11.06 10.35 13.75
N ALA A 280 -10.62 9.35 12.99
CA ALA A 280 -10.28 8.04 13.53
C ALA A 280 -9.13 8.09 14.54
N ILE A 281 -8.12 8.94 14.31
CA ILE A 281 -7.04 9.21 15.26
C ILE A 281 -7.61 9.82 16.54
N ALA A 282 -8.46 10.85 16.43
CA ALA A 282 -9.07 11.49 17.59
C ALA A 282 -9.90 10.51 18.44
N ASP A 283 -10.63 9.60 17.78
CA ASP A 283 -11.49 8.62 18.44
C ASP A 283 -10.69 7.49 19.14
N ALA A 284 -9.59 7.03 18.54
CA ALA A 284 -8.88 5.82 19.00
C ALA A 284 -7.51 6.08 19.64
N ALA A 285 -6.79 7.12 19.22
CA ALA A 285 -5.41 7.40 19.64
C ALA A 285 -5.04 8.90 19.50
N PRO A 286 -5.67 9.80 20.28
CA PRO A 286 -5.54 11.25 20.09
C PRO A 286 -4.10 11.77 20.20
N ASP A 287 -3.27 11.12 21.03
CA ASP A 287 -1.86 11.50 21.21
C ASP A 287 -0.93 11.01 20.09
N ALA A 288 -1.43 10.14 19.19
CA ALA A 288 -0.62 9.50 18.15
C ALA A 288 -0.70 10.19 16.79
N ARG A 289 -1.31 11.38 16.72
CA ARG A 289 -1.50 12.13 15.47
C ARG A 289 -0.20 12.33 14.69
N GLN A 290 0.87 12.79 15.35
CA GLN A 290 2.18 12.98 14.71
C GLN A 290 2.78 11.64 14.23
N ALA A 291 2.63 10.58 15.02
CA ALA A 291 3.17 9.26 14.68
C ALA A 291 2.50 8.71 13.40
N ILE A 292 1.17 8.73 13.34
CA ILE A 292 0.39 8.16 12.24
C ILE A 292 0.55 8.98 10.95
N LEU A 293 0.54 10.31 11.05
CA LEU A 293 0.63 11.19 9.87
C LEU A 293 2.05 11.34 9.33
N HIS A 294 3.09 10.97 10.09
CA HIS A 294 4.48 11.23 9.69
C HIS A 294 5.48 10.17 10.19
N ASP A 295 5.69 10.06 11.51
CA ASP A 295 6.89 9.38 12.04
C ASP A 295 6.94 7.88 11.69
N ASN A 296 5.78 7.22 11.68
CA ASN A 296 5.70 5.79 11.36
C ASN A 296 6.14 5.52 9.92
N ALA A 297 5.76 6.38 8.96
CA ALA A 297 6.22 6.23 7.58
C ALA A 297 7.73 6.42 7.46
N VAL A 298 8.31 7.37 8.23
CA VAL A 298 9.78 7.53 8.30
C VAL A 298 10.45 6.25 8.79
N HIS A 299 9.92 5.66 9.86
CA HIS A 299 10.47 4.44 10.44
C HIS A 299 10.35 3.23 9.49
N TRP A 300 9.13 2.91 9.05
CA TRP A 300 8.85 1.69 8.30
C TRP A 300 9.46 1.69 6.89
N TYR A 301 9.50 2.84 6.22
CA TYR A 301 10.13 3.00 4.91
C TYR A 301 11.58 3.50 4.98
N ARG A 302 12.16 3.66 6.17
CA ARG A 302 13.55 4.13 6.36
C ARG A 302 13.81 5.43 5.59
N LEU A 303 12.89 6.38 5.71
CA LEU A 303 12.99 7.68 5.03
C LEU A 303 14.05 8.54 5.75
N GLY A 304 14.91 9.23 5.01
CA GLY A 304 15.97 10.07 5.57
C GLY A 304 17.20 9.33 6.10
N ALA A 305 17.19 7.99 6.16
CA ALA A 305 18.39 7.19 6.28
C ALA A 305 19.07 7.11 4.91
N GLN A 306 19.73 8.18 4.48
CA GLN A 306 20.81 8.01 3.51
C GLN A 306 22.03 7.53 4.29
N GLU A 307 22.49 6.32 3.96
CA GLU A 307 23.78 5.84 4.42
C GLU A 307 24.81 6.92 4.13
N LYS A 308 25.44 7.41 5.20
CA LYS A 308 26.82 7.86 5.10
C LYS A 308 27.64 6.63 4.71
N THR A 309 27.68 6.29 3.44
CA THR A 309 28.76 5.47 2.93
C THR A 309 30.02 6.28 3.17
N ALA A 310 30.78 5.82 4.17
CA ALA A 310 32.10 6.31 4.50
C ALA A 310 32.97 6.25 3.24
N GLY A 311 33.85 7.25 3.10
CA GLY A 311 34.78 7.38 1.98
C GLY A 311 35.84 6.29 1.90
#